data_AF-A0A9D3RQZ7-F1
#
_entry.id   AF-A0A9D3RQZ7-F1
#
_cell.length_a   1.000
_cell.length_b   1.000
_cell.length_c   1.000
_cell.angle_alpha   90.00
_cell.angle_beta   90.00
_cell.angle_gamma   90.00
#
_symmetry.space_group_name_H-M   'P 1'
#
loop_
_entity.id
_entity.type
_entity.pdbx_description
1 polymer ?
#
loop_
_entity_poly.entity_id
_entity_poly.type
_entity_poly.pdbx_seq_one_letter_code
_entity_poly.pdbx_strand_id
1 'polypeptide(L)'
;MRFNFSQQPNPERLRIRVSRISMHDYEALHYRKEKLREASIPLGLIVVPGDSDLETCRSHIERLQEEGSGAKSKMLSSQKLSPKWCFLDSTTADRFYRIDRAQEHLNYVMEISQEELFILDPELVVTETMGTSPGMPDLVDSSGECQATTRQFAFPSSSCSPPTSPIPRIQELQRSSQRTHLSSDSSVTMALACGDAVSYTKPALNRSERSTFCNTDTVSTEALIESVKRRDYQRLRELHVLGADLATRDALGRTLLHHAVDAGSKEIVRYIIDNAPSDILDVTEEESGETVLHKAASLCQRTICHYLVEAGASLMKTDLQGDTPKQRAEKAKDQELATYLENRQHYQMIQREDQETAV
;
A
#
# COMPACT_ATOMS: atom_id res chain seq x y z
N MET A 1 -58.87 -11.73 -25.57
CA MET A 1 -57.54 -12.19 -26.01
C MET A 1 -56.69 -12.40 -24.78
N ARG A 2 -56.36 -13.65 -24.44
CA ARG A 2 -55.38 -13.99 -23.39
C ARG A 2 -54.00 -13.77 -23.99
N PHE A 3 -53.26 -12.78 -23.49
CA PHE A 3 -51.86 -12.59 -23.88
C PHE A 3 -51.00 -13.62 -23.15
N ASN A 4 -50.39 -14.51 -23.94
CA ASN A 4 -49.35 -15.44 -23.51
C ASN A 4 -48.12 -14.64 -23.08
N PHE A 5 -47.84 -14.57 -21.78
CA PHE A 5 -46.50 -14.26 -21.26
C PHE A 5 -45.70 -15.57 -21.23
N SER A 6 -45.13 -15.95 -22.36
CA SER A 6 -44.18 -17.06 -22.42
C SER A 6 -43.05 -16.70 -23.36
N GLN A 7 -42.05 -16.02 -22.82
CA GLN A 7 -40.62 -16.16 -23.13
C GLN A 7 -39.89 -15.12 -22.29
N GLN A 8 -39.55 -15.49 -21.05
CA GLN A 8 -38.37 -14.90 -20.42
C GLN A 8 -37.19 -15.24 -21.34
N PRO A 9 -36.34 -14.26 -21.73
CA PRO A 9 -35.10 -14.59 -22.39
C PRO A 9 -34.34 -15.54 -21.46
N ASN A 10 -33.97 -16.69 -21.98
CA ASN A 10 -33.16 -17.66 -21.25
C ASN A 10 -31.94 -16.90 -20.72
N PRO A 11 -31.65 -16.86 -19.40
CA PRO A 11 -30.50 -16.13 -18.91
C PRO A 11 -29.27 -16.75 -19.56
N GLU A 12 -28.54 -15.92 -20.32
CA GLU A 12 -27.35 -16.34 -21.05
C GLU A 12 -26.40 -16.95 -20.02
N ARG A 13 -26.12 -18.26 -20.16
CA ARG A 13 -25.24 -18.97 -19.23
C ARG A 13 -23.81 -18.64 -19.60
N LEU A 14 -23.07 -18.07 -18.65
CA LEU A 14 -21.65 -17.78 -18.79
C LEU A 14 -20.84 -19.04 -18.49
N ARG A 15 -19.81 -19.25 -19.31
CA ARG A 15 -18.81 -20.31 -19.12
C ARG A 15 -17.50 -19.64 -18.71
N ILE A 16 -17.14 -19.79 -17.44
CA ILE A 16 -16.09 -18.98 -16.82
C ILE A 16 -14.96 -19.89 -16.36
N ARG A 17 -13.74 -19.57 -16.78
CA ARG A 17 -12.52 -20.21 -16.26
C ARG A 17 -12.27 -19.71 -14.85
N VAL A 18 -11.91 -20.61 -13.96
CA VAL A 18 -11.51 -20.27 -12.60
C VAL A 18 -10.05 -20.61 -12.46
N SER A 19 -9.25 -19.62 -12.10
CA SER A 19 -7.81 -19.74 -11.90
C SER A 19 -7.48 -19.30 -10.48
N ARG A 20 -6.59 -20.03 -9.82
CA ARG A 20 -6.16 -19.75 -8.44
C ARG A 20 -4.78 -19.11 -8.43
N ILE A 21 -4.59 -18.15 -7.53
CA ILE A 21 -3.37 -17.38 -7.34
C ILE A 21 -2.90 -17.62 -5.91
N SER A 22 -1.58 -17.78 -5.72
CA SER A 22 -0.98 -17.92 -4.40
C SER A 22 -0.84 -16.57 -3.72
N MET A 23 -0.80 -16.54 -2.39
CA MET A 23 -0.48 -15.30 -1.67
C MET A 23 0.89 -14.74 -2.04
N HIS A 24 1.87 -15.61 -2.31
CA HIS A 24 3.20 -15.20 -2.71
C HIS A 24 3.20 -14.42 -4.04
N ASP A 25 2.52 -14.97 -5.06
CA ASP A 25 2.43 -14.33 -6.38
C ASP A 25 1.64 -13.02 -6.30
N TYR A 26 0.56 -13.00 -5.50
CA TYR A 26 -0.24 -11.81 -5.29
C TYR A 26 0.59 -10.66 -4.68
N GLU A 27 1.32 -10.92 -3.59
CA GLU A 27 2.17 -9.90 -2.96
C GLU A 27 3.24 -9.36 -3.92
N ALA A 28 3.86 -10.24 -4.71
CA ALA A 28 4.91 -9.87 -5.65
C ALA A 28 4.41 -9.15 -6.92
N LEU A 29 3.22 -9.52 -7.42
CA LEU A 29 2.77 -9.17 -8.77
C LEU A 29 1.41 -8.45 -8.84
N HIS A 30 0.76 -8.09 -7.73
CA HIS A 30 -0.56 -7.44 -7.78
C HIS A 30 -0.60 -6.15 -8.61
N TYR A 31 0.50 -5.39 -8.71
CA TYR A 31 0.63 -4.22 -9.61
C TYR A 31 0.90 -4.56 -11.09
N ARG A 32 1.11 -5.84 -11.43
CA ARG A 32 1.41 -6.34 -12.78
C ARG A 32 0.41 -7.42 -13.17
N LYS A 33 -0.83 -7.00 -13.47
CA LYS A 33 -1.96 -7.89 -13.77
C LYS A 33 -1.66 -9.02 -14.75
N GLU A 34 -0.98 -8.71 -15.86
CA GLU A 34 -0.64 -9.68 -16.90
C GLU A 34 0.27 -10.79 -16.35
N LYS A 35 1.29 -10.43 -15.56
CA LYS A 35 2.19 -11.41 -14.93
C LYS A 35 1.48 -12.24 -13.86
N LEU A 36 0.58 -11.61 -13.10
CA LEU A 36 -0.20 -12.31 -12.10
C LEU A 36 -1.18 -13.31 -12.73
N ARG A 37 -1.78 -12.95 -13.86
CA ARG A 37 -2.60 -13.86 -14.67
C ARG A 37 -1.78 -15.04 -15.18
N GLU A 38 -0.57 -14.81 -15.68
CA GLU A 38 0.35 -15.86 -16.13
C GLU A 38 0.80 -16.79 -15.00
N ALA A 39 0.97 -16.26 -13.78
CA ALA A 39 1.32 -17.03 -12.58
C ALA A 39 0.13 -17.84 -12.01
N SER A 40 -1.09 -17.57 -12.47
CA SER A 40 -2.29 -18.25 -11.96
C SER A 40 -2.35 -19.71 -12.42
N ILE A 41 -2.84 -20.58 -11.54
CA ILE A 41 -2.98 -22.01 -11.77
C ILE A 41 -4.45 -22.29 -12.16
N PRO A 42 -4.74 -22.91 -13.31
CA PRO A 42 -6.12 -23.20 -13.69
C PRO A 42 -6.74 -24.22 -12.73
N LEU A 43 -7.89 -23.87 -12.15
CA LEU A 43 -8.67 -24.72 -11.27
C LEU A 43 -9.74 -25.50 -12.05
N GLY A 44 -10.48 -24.82 -12.95
CA GLY A 44 -11.49 -25.46 -13.78
C GLY A 44 -12.46 -24.49 -14.44
N LEU A 45 -13.63 -24.99 -14.83
CA LEU A 45 -14.67 -24.24 -15.53
C LEU A 45 -15.97 -24.33 -14.74
N ILE A 46 -16.60 -23.18 -14.49
CA ILE A 46 -17.96 -23.12 -13.94
C ILE A 46 -18.93 -22.61 -15.00
N VAL A 47 -20.19 -23.06 -14.91
CA VAL A 47 -21.29 -22.59 -15.75
C VAL A 47 -22.34 -21.99 -14.83
N VAL A 48 -22.55 -20.69 -14.96
CA VAL A 48 -23.46 -19.91 -14.11
C VAL A 48 -24.33 -18.99 -14.98
N PRO A 49 -25.57 -18.65 -14.56
CA PRO A 49 -26.35 -17.59 -15.17
C PRO A 49 -25.57 -16.25 -15.21
N GLY A 50 -25.76 -15.43 -16.25
CA GLY A 50 -25.03 -14.17 -16.38
C GLY A 50 -25.34 -13.11 -15.32
N ASP A 51 -26.47 -13.25 -14.62
CA ASP A 51 -26.90 -12.46 -13.48
C ASP A 51 -26.49 -13.05 -12.13
N SER A 52 -25.56 -14.01 -12.11
CA SER A 52 -25.09 -14.61 -10.85
C SER A 52 -24.16 -13.68 -10.09
N ASP A 53 -24.38 -13.59 -8.79
CA ASP A 53 -23.44 -13.02 -7.83
C ASP A 53 -22.24 -13.97 -7.57
N LEU A 54 -21.23 -13.46 -6.87
CA LEU A 54 -20.06 -14.26 -6.51
C LEU A 54 -20.37 -15.33 -5.45
N GLU A 55 -21.38 -15.15 -4.60
CA GLU A 55 -21.79 -16.15 -3.60
C GLU A 55 -22.31 -17.43 -4.30
N THR A 56 -23.07 -17.24 -5.36
CA THR A 56 -23.52 -18.28 -6.28
C THR A 56 -22.32 -18.91 -6.99
N CYS A 57 -21.39 -18.10 -7.51
CA CYS A 57 -20.16 -18.61 -8.13
C CYS A 57 -19.33 -19.47 -7.15
N ARG A 58 -19.19 -19.06 -5.89
CA ARG A 58 -18.49 -19.81 -4.84
C ARG A 58 -19.10 -21.19 -4.63
N SER A 59 -20.42 -21.27 -4.54
CA SER A 59 -21.13 -22.55 -4.40
C SER A 59 -20.86 -23.50 -5.57
N HIS A 60 -20.68 -22.97 -6.79
CA HIS A 60 -20.29 -23.76 -7.95
C HIS A 60 -18.82 -24.19 -7.93
N ILE A 61 -17.91 -23.34 -7.45
CA ILE A 61 -16.48 -23.64 -7.30
C ILE A 61 -16.23 -24.67 -6.19
N GLU A 62 -16.99 -24.64 -5.10
CA GLU A 62 -16.90 -25.63 -4.02
C GLU A 62 -17.36 -27.01 -4.51
N ARG A 63 -18.47 -27.08 -5.26
CA ARG A 63 -18.94 -28.32 -5.90
C ARG A 63 -17.94 -28.89 -6.90
N LEU A 64 -17.27 -28.03 -7.67
CA LEU A 64 -16.21 -28.43 -8.59
C LEU A 64 -15.07 -29.20 -7.88
N GLN A 65 -14.75 -28.82 -6.64
CA GLN A 65 -13.72 -29.52 -5.85
C GLN A 65 -14.19 -30.86 -5.30
N GLU A 66 -15.47 -30.99 -4.96
CA GLU A 66 -16.06 -32.24 -4.48
C GLU A 66 -16.11 -33.30 -5.60
N GLU A 67 -16.50 -32.88 -6.82
CA GLU A 67 -16.61 -33.75 -8.00
C GLU A 67 -15.23 -34.15 -8.57
N GLY A 68 -14.20 -33.31 -8.40
CA GLY A 68 -12.83 -33.54 -8.87
C GLY A 68 -12.07 -34.69 -8.20
N SER A 69 -12.58 -35.25 -7.09
CA SER A 69 -11.93 -36.37 -6.40
C SER A 69 -12.21 -37.75 -7.03
N GLY A 70 -13.17 -37.84 -7.97
CA GLY A 70 -13.66 -39.11 -8.51
C GLY A 70 -13.24 -39.48 -9.94
N ALA A 71 -12.68 -38.56 -10.74
CA ALA A 71 -12.39 -38.81 -12.15
C ALA A 71 -10.96 -38.42 -12.54
N LYS A 72 -10.26 -39.38 -13.16
CA LYS A 72 -8.89 -39.26 -13.67
C LYS A 72 -8.78 -38.17 -14.74
N SER A 73 -8.53 -36.93 -14.34
CA SER A 73 -7.99 -35.88 -15.21
C SER A 73 -6.68 -35.37 -14.62
N LYS A 74 -5.57 -35.66 -15.33
CA LYS A 74 -4.26 -35.11 -15.06
C LYS A 74 -4.26 -33.61 -15.38
N MET A 75 -4.71 -32.78 -14.44
CA MET A 75 -4.37 -31.35 -14.40
C MET A 75 -4.03 -30.98 -12.94
N LEU A 76 -2.99 -30.17 -12.79
CA LEU A 76 -2.12 -29.98 -11.61
C LEU A 76 -2.76 -29.30 -10.37
N SER A 77 -3.95 -29.76 -9.93
CA SER A 77 -4.63 -29.12 -8.79
C SER A 77 -5.58 -30.06 -8.05
N SER A 78 -5.11 -31.23 -7.59
CA SER A 78 -5.87 -32.06 -6.62
C SER A 78 -5.83 -31.51 -5.18
N GLN A 79 -5.32 -30.30 -4.99
CA GLN A 79 -5.28 -29.63 -3.70
C GLN A 79 -6.63 -28.97 -3.43
N LYS A 80 -7.24 -29.32 -2.29
CA LYS A 80 -8.43 -28.67 -1.75
C LYS A 80 -8.12 -27.19 -1.49
N LEU A 81 -9.04 -26.29 -1.86
CA LEU A 81 -8.88 -24.86 -1.60
C LEU A 81 -8.92 -24.56 -0.09
N SER A 82 -8.16 -23.56 0.35
CA SER A 82 -8.22 -23.08 1.74
C SER A 82 -9.63 -22.59 2.10
N PRO A 83 -10.18 -22.89 3.28
CA PRO A 83 -11.47 -22.32 3.71
C PRO A 83 -11.49 -20.77 3.76
N LYS A 84 -10.33 -20.12 3.66
CA LYS A 84 -10.14 -18.67 3.69
C LYS A 84 -9.91 -18.05 2.30
N TRP A 85 -10.09 -18.78 1.21
CA TRP A 85 -9.93 -18.24 -0.14
C TRP A 85 -10.97 -17.14 -0.44
N CYS A 86 -10.58 -16.15 -1.24
CA CYS A 86 -11.43 -15.00 -1.64
C CYS A 86 -11.33 -14.72 -3.14
N PHE A 87 -12.30 -14.01 -3.72
CA PHE A 87 -12.24 -13.62 -5.12
C PHE A 87 -11.31 -12.44 -5.32
N LEU A 88 -10.76 -12.32 -6.54
CA LEU A 88 -10.00 -11.18 -6.98
C LEU A 88 -10.75 -10.43 -8.08
N ASP A 89 -10.93 -9.12 -7.90
CA ASP A 89 -11.41 -8.24 -8.94
C ASP A 89 -10.32 -7.93 -9.95
N SER A 90 -10.61 -8.18 -11.23
CA SER A 90 -9.71 -7.95 -12.35
C SER A 90 -10.07 -6.73 -13.20
N THR A 91 -11.26 -6.11 -13.03
CA THR A 91 -11.73 -5.02 -13.90
C THR A 91 -11.13 -3.67 -13.55
N THR A 92 -10.80 -3.43 -12.28
CA THR A 92 -10.23 -2.14 -11.84
C THR A 92 -8.88 -1.88 -12.50
N ALA A 93 -8.70 -0.78 -13.26
CA ALA A 93 -7.64 -0.61 -14.27
C ALA A 93 -6.21 -1.02 -13.89
N ASP A 94 -5.76 -0.79 -12.65
CA ASP A 94 -4.33 -0.78 -12.34
C ASP A 94 -3.80 -2.00 -11.55
N ARG A 95 -4.66 -2.79 -10.90
CA ARG A 95 -4.24 -3.98 -10.12
C ARG A 95 -5.40 -4.90 -9.78
N PHE A 96 -5.09 -6.08 -9.25
CA PHE A 96 -6.10 -6.96 -8.65
C PHE A 96 -6.48 -6.48 -7.24
N TYR A 97 -7.77 -6.56 -6.91
CA TYR A 97 -8.28 -6.25 -5.57
C TYR A 97 -8.94 -7.47 -4.94
N ARG A 98 -8.78 -7.65 -3.63
CA ARG A 98 -9.46 -8.73 -2.91
C ARG A 98 -10.92 -8.36 -2.68
N ILE A 99 -11.82 -9.31 -2.96
CA ILE A 99 -13.23 -9.20 -2.65
C ILE A 99 -13.48 -10.11 -1.45
N ASP A 100 -13.80 -9.49 -0.32
CA ASP A 100 -14.07 -10.23 0.92
C ASP A 100 -15.40 -10.97 0.85
N ARG A 101 -15.52 -12.05 1.64
CA ARG A 101 -16.72 -12.90 1.67
C ARG A 101 -18.01 -12.12 1.93
N ALA A 102 -17.95 -11.07 2.76
CA ALA A 102 -19.10 -10.21 3.05
C ALA A 102 -19.57 -9.38 1.84
N GLN A 103 -18.77 -9.25 0.78
CA GLN A 103 -19.08 -8.47 -0.41
C GLN A 103 -19.52 -9.35 -1.59
N GLU A 104 -19.45 -10.68 -1.50
CA GLU A 104 -19.71 -11.57 -2.65
C GLU A 104 -21.13 -11.50 -3.19
N HIS A 105 -22.13 -11.32 -2.31
CA HIS A 105 -23.54 -11.16 -2.68
C HIS A 105 -23.86 -9.78 -3.30
N LEU A 106 -22.92 -8.83 -3.23
CA LEU A 106 -23.07 -7.48 -3.78
C LEU A 106 -22.40 -7.33 -5.14
N ASN A 107 -21.58 -8.30 -5.54
CA ASN A 107 -20.80 -8.22 -6.76
C ASN A 107 -21.27 -9.27 -7.76
N TYR A 108 -21.57 -8.83 -8.98
CA TYR A 108 -21.98 -9.72 -10.06
C TYR A 108 -20.79 -10.18 -10.87
N VAL A 109 -20.86 -11.42 -11.35
CA VAL A 109 -19.77 -12.01 -12.12
C VAL A 109 -19.40 -11.16 -13.33
N MET A 110 -20.40 -10.61 -14.04
CA MET A 110 -20.21 -9.74 -15.20
C MET A 110 -19.50 -8.41 -14.89
N GLU A 111 -19.54 -7.95 -13.64
CA GLU A 111 -18.87 -6.72 -13.20
C GLU A 111 -17.39 -6.96 -12.86
N ILE A 112 -17.00 -8.21 -12.61
CA ILE A 112 -15.66 -8.58 -12.14
C ILE A 112 -14.84 -9.33 -13.20
N SER A 113 -15.47 -10.19 -13.99
CA SER A 113 -14.85 -10.85 -15.14
C SER A 113 -15.87 -11.57 -16.03
N GLN A 114 -15.68 -11.52 -17.34
CA GLN A 114 -16.58 -12.17 -18.30
C GLN A 114 -16.13 -13.58 -18.68
N GLU A 115 -14.82 -13.86 -18.66
CA GLU A 115 -14.26 -15.13 -19.15
C GLU A 115 -13.43 -15.89 -18.10
N GLU A 116 -12.82 -15.18 -17.14
CA GLU A 116 -11.87 -15.78 -16.21
C GLU A 116 -11.93 -15.13 -14.81
N LEU A 117 -12.40 -15.89 -13.83
CA LEU A 117 -12.38 -15.52 -12.42
C LEU A 117 -11.08 -15.95 -11.77
N PHE A 118 -10.57 -15.07 -10.92
CA PHE A 118 -9.38 -15.31 -10.13
C PHE A 118 -9.75 -15.47 -8.66
N ILE A 119 -9.20 -16.50 -8.02
CA ILE A 119 -9.33 -16.72 -6.59
C ILE A 119 -7.95 -16.65 -5.95
N LEU A 120 -7.87 -16.05 -4.76
CA LEU A 120 -6.66 -15.98 -3.97
C LEU A 120 -6.73 -17.02 -2.86
N ASP A 121 -5.80 -17.97 -2.88
CA ASP A 121 -5.71 -19.05 -1.91
C ASP A 121 -4.47 -18.86 -1.01
N PRO A 122 -4.67 -18.53 0.28
CA PRO A 122 -3.57 -18.32 1.23
C PRO A 122 -2.72 -19.54 1.55
N GLU A 123 -3.26 -20.74 1.40
CA GLU A 123 -2.56 -21.99 1.74
C GLU A 123 -2.02 -22.69 0.50
N LEU A 124 -2.08 -22.04 -0.66
CA LEU A 124 -1.55 -22.56 -1.91
C LEU A 124 -0.02 -22.62 -1.87
N VAL A 125 0.50 -23.81 -1.58
CA VAL A 125 1.92 -24.10 -1.72
C VAL A 125 2.23 -24.32 -3.20
N VAL A 126 2.76 -23.30 -3.85
CA VAL A 126 3.34 -23.42 -5.19
C VAL A 126 4.64 -24.21 -5.03
N THR A 127 4.60 -25.51 -5.33
CA THR A 127 5.84 -26.27 -5.53
C THR A 127 6.44 -25.78 -6.84
N GLU A 128 7.40 -24.87 -6.76
CA GLU A 128 8.27 -24.56 -7.90
C GLU A 128 8.90 -25.88 -8.33
N THR A 129 8.41 -26.45 -9.41
CA THR A 129 9.12 -27.50 -10.13
C THR A 129 10.33 -26.82 -10.76
N MET A 130 11.41 -26.74 -9.98
CA MET A 130 12.73 -26.53 -10.54
C MET A 130 12.97 -27.63 -11.57
N GLY A 131 12.74 -27.30 -12.84
CA GLY A 131 13.13 -28.12 -13.97
C GLY A 131 14.64 -28.20 -14.01
N THR A 132 15.21 -29.21 -13.35
CA THR A 132 16.52 -29.71 -13.74
C THR A 132 16.33 -30.61 -14.97
N SER A 133 17.22 -30.41 -15.94
CA SER A 133 17.18 -30.91 -17.32
C SER A 133 16.83 -32.40 -17.48
N PRO A 134 16.23 -32.79 -18.62
CA PRO A 134 15.99 -34.19 -18.97
C PRO A 134 17.31 -34.88 -19.32
N GLY A 135 17.74 -35.82 -18.48
CA GLY A 135 18.93 -36.63 -18.70
C GLY A 135 18.67 -38.10 -18.35
N MET A 136 18.58 -38.92 -19.40
CA MET A 136 18.62 -40.38 -19.44
C MET A 136 17.35 -41.16 -19.07
N PRO A 137 16.76 -41.90 -20.03
CA PRO A 137 16.10 -43.16 -19.75
C PRO A 137 17.13 -44.29 -19.88
N ASP A 138 17.26 -45.16 -18.88
CA ASP A 138 17.45 -46.58 -19.17
C ASP A 138 17.05 -47.51 -18.02
N LEU A 139 16.56 -48.66 -18.45
CA LEU A 139 16.08 -49.86 -17.78
C LEU A 139 16.92 -50.32 -16.57
N VAL A 140 16.27 -50.88 -15.53
CA VAL A 140 16.04 -52.33 -15.40
C VAL A 140 15.39 -52.70 -14.06
N ASP A 141 14.47 -53.65 -14.21
CA ASP A 141 13.59 -54.39 -13.32
C ASP A 141 14.28 -55.10 -12.13
N SER A 142 13.58 -55.24 -10.99
CA SER A 142 13.34 -56.55 -10.32
C SER A 142 12.70 -56.41 -8.94
N SER A 143 11.59 -57.14 -8.83
CA SER A 143 10.78 -57.56 -7.68
C SER A 143 11.49 -57.95 -6.38
N GLY A 144 10.81 -57.69 -5.24
CA GLY A 144 11.02 -58.38 -3.97
C GLY A 144 9.94 -58.00 -2.95
N GLU A 145 8.98 -58.90 -2.71
CA GLU A 145 8.09 -58.87 -1.54
C GLU A 145 8.91 -58.93 -0.24
N CYS A 146 8.41 -58.34 0.86
CA CYS A 146 8.20 -58.99 2.17
C CYS A 146 7.95 -57.98 3.32
N GLN A 147 6.75 -58.10 3.89
CA GLN A 147 6.38 -58.14 5.32
C GLN A 147 6.93 -57.16 6.39
N ALA A 148 5.96 -56.74 7.19
CA ALA A 148 6.01 -56.07 8.48
C ALA A 148 7.05 -56.59 9.49
N THR A 149 7.63 -55.66 10.27
CA THR A 149 7.96 -55.88 11.69
C THR A 149 7.95 -54.59 12.50
N THR A 150 7.14 -54.60 13.56
CA THR A 150 7.14 -53.75 14.76
C THR A 150 8.42 -53.94 15.59
N ARG A 151 9.08 -52.86 16.03
CA ARG A 151 9.88 -52.66 17.30
C ARG A 151 10.19 -51.15 17.38
N GLN A 152 9.76 -50.28 18.31
CA GLN A 152 9.71 -50.20 19.79
C GLN A 152 11.06 -50.04 20.52
N PHE A 153 11.10 -48.99 21.37
CA PHE A 153 12.08 -48.59 22.42
C PHE A 153 13.37 -47.87 21.95
N ALA A 154 13.96 -46.89 22.64
CA ALA A 154 13.64 -46.07 23.82
C ALA A 154 14.67 -44.92 23.91
N PHE A 155 14.34 -43.86 24.66
CA PHE A 155 15.24 -42.77 25.08
C PHE A 155 16.36 -43.25 26.03
N PRO A 156 17.35 -42.38 26.30
CA PRO A 156 17.43 -41.89 27.68
C PRO A 156 17.57 -40.37 27.81
N SER A 157 16.91 -39.89 28.85
CA SER A 157 16.89 -38.55 29.43
C SER A 157 18.13 -38.26 30.27
N SER A 158 18.41 -36.97 30.50
CA SER A 158 18.83 -36.30 31.77
C SER A 158 19.73 -35.09 31.43
N SER A 159 19.72 -33.92 32.07
CA SER A 159 18.88 -33.24 33.05
C SER A 159 19.68 -31.99 33.48
N CYS A 160 19.11 -30.78 33.56
CA CYS A 160 19.26 -29.85 34.69
C CYS A 160 18.68 -28.45 34.37
N SER A 161 17.98 -27.88 35.36
CA SER A 161 17.51 -26.48 35.46
C SER A 161 18.16 -25.87 36.73
N PRO A 162 17.76 -24.67 37.23
CA PRO A 162 17.87 -23.26 36.76
C PRO A 162 18.81 -22.44 37.71
N PRO A 163 18.88 -21.07 37.76
CA PRO A 163 17.87 -20.26 38.50
C PRO A 163 17.71 -18.72 38.15
N THR A 164 16.58 -18.16 38.64
CA THR A 164 16.26 -16.81 39.20
C THR A 164 16.43 -15.45 38.47
N SER A 165 15.34 -14.68 38.51
CA SER A 165 15.09 -13.25 38.22
C SER A 165 15.87 -12.26 39.14
N PRO A 166 16.02 -10.95 38.82
CA PRO A 166 14.92 -9.96 38.92
C PRO A 166 14.91 -8.75 37.93
N ILE A 167 13.77 -8.04 37.92
CA ILE A 167 13.36 -6.73 37.33
C ILE A 167 14.31 -5.57 37.74
N PRO A 168 14.65 -4.51 36.92
CA PRO A 168 13.74 -3.36 36.65
C PRO A 168 13.86 -2.52 35.34
N ARG A 169 12.71 -1.91 35.00
CA ARG A 169 12.39 -0.54 34.49
C ARG A 169 13.49 0.40 33.92
N ILE A 170 13.09 1.06 32.81
CA ILE A 170 13.29 2.47 32.37
C ILE A 170 14.49 2.84 31.43
N GLN A 171 14.11 3.54 30.35
CA GLN A 171 14.79 4.50 29.45
C GLN A 171 15.88 4.09 28.43
N GLU A 172 15.48 4.23 27.16
CA GLU A 172 15.89 5.30 26.23
C GLU A 172 17.34 5.37 25.68
N LEU A 173 17.38 5.78 24.40
CA LEU A 173 18.49 6.29 23.59
C LEU A 173 19.44 5.32 22.84
N GLN A 174 19.21 5.33 21.52
CA GLN A 174 20.17 5.56 20.44
C GLN A 174 21.45 4.70 20.36
N ARG A 175 21.59 3.97 19.25
CA ARG A 175 22.72 4.14 18.31
C ARG A 175 22.55 3.36 17.00
N SER A 176 22.54 4.11 15.90
CA SER A 176 23.28 3.94 14.64
C SER A 176 23.81 2.55 14.22
N SER A 177 23.49 2.13 13.00
CA SER A 177 24.37 1.39 12.05
C SER A 177 23.79 1.55 10.64
N GLN A 178 24.32 2.41 9.77
CA GLN A 178 25.40 2.16 8.80
C GLN A 178 25.15 1.02 7.79
N ARG A 179 25.09 1.39 6.50
CA ARG A 179 25.69 0.68 5.33
C ARG A 179 25.79 1.67 4.16
N THR A 180 26.92 2.36 3.98
CA THR A 180 28.11 2.02 3.15
C THR A 180 27.90 2.10 1.63
N HIS A 181 28.48 3.16 1.07
CA HIS A 181 29.19 3.31 -0.21
C HIS A 181 29.39 2.06 -1.08
N LEU A 182 29.16 2.24 -2.39
CA LEU A 182 30.16 1.89 -3.42
C LEU A 182 30.21 3.00 -4.47
N SER A 183 31.41 3.57 -4.62
CA SER A 183 31.85 4.47 -5.68
C SER A 183 32.53 3.65 -6.77
N SER A 184 32.45 4.08 -8.04
CA SER A 184 33.55 3.96 -9.00
C SER A 184 33.37 4.93 -10.17
N ASP A 185 34.46 5.66 -10.42
CA ASP A 185 34.70 6.68 -11.42
C ASP A 185 34.72 6.17 -12.88
N SER A 186 34.45 7.06 -13.84
CA SER A 186 35.49 7.55 -14.77
C SER A 186 35.02 8.70 -15.67
N SER A 187 35.96 9.62 -15.89
CA SER A 187 36.09 10.78 -16.81
C SER A 187 35.55 10.58 -18.24
N VAL A 188 35.25 11.60 -19.07
CA VAL A 188 36.14 12.66 -19.61
C VAL A 188 35.35 13.78 -20.34
N THR A 189 35.86 15.02 -20.23
CA THR A 189 35.86 16.17 -21.19
C THR A 189 34.69 16.44 -22.16
N MET A 190 34.18 17.67 -22.15
CA MET A 190 34.15 18.57 -23.33
C MET A 190 33.95 20.02 -22.90
N ALA A 191 34.83 20.89 -23.39
CA ALA A 191 34.76 22.34 -23.31
C ALA A 191 33.78 22.89 -24.34
N LEU A 192 33.15 24.03 -24.06
CA LEU A 192 32.83 25.05 -25.06
C LEU A 192 32.59 26.40 -24.39
N ALA A 193 33.27 27.39 -24.94
CA ALA A 193 33.34 28.77 -24.52
C ALA A 193 32.17 29.59 -25.06
N CYS A 194 31.82 30.66 -24.35
CA CYS A 194 31.55 31.97 -24.94
C CYS A 194 31.78 33.03 -23.86
N GLY A 195 32.78 33.88 -24.08
CA GLY A 195 32.90 35.14 -23.38
C GLY A 195 32.13 36.23 -24.13
N ASP A 196 31.68 37.24 -23.40
CA ASP A 196 31.92 38.63 -23.78
C ASP A 196 31.75 39.55 -22.57
N ALA A 197 32.66 40.51 -22.50
CA ALA A 197 32.88 41.42 -21.39
C ALA A 197 32.51 42.85 -21.80
N VAL A 198 31.76 43.57 -20.95
CA VAL A 198 31.83 45.04 -20.76
C VAL A 198 30.86 45.44 -19.62
N SER A 199 31.00 46.47 -18.80
CA SER A 199 32.09 47.15 -18.10
C SER A 199 31.45 48.31 -17.30
N TYR A 200 31.92 48.60 -16.07
CA TYR A 200 31.71 49.83 -15.25
C TYR A 200 30.26 50.15 -14.78
N THR A 201 29.95 50.48 -13.52
CA THR A 201 30.57 51.42 -12.55
C THR A 201 30.21 51.09 -11.09
N LYS A 202 31.16 51.27 -10.14
CA LYS A 202 30.92 51.46 -8.68
C LYS A 202 30.69 52.97 -8.39
N PRO A 203 30.05 53.35 -7.27
CA PRO A 203 30.75 53.63 -5.99
C PRO A 203 30.06 52.97 -4.75
N ALA A 204 30.78 52.41 -3.76
CA ALA A 204 31.29 53.05 -2.51
C ALA A 204 30.16 53.64 -1.63
N LEU A 205 30.05 53.46 -0.31
CA LEU A 205 30.85 52.89 0.78
C LEU A 205 29.89 52.87 2.01
N ASN A 206 29.75 51.75 2.73
CA ASN A 206 29.74 51.85 4.20
C ASN A 206 30.21 50.53 4.85
N ARG A 207 31.13 50.72 5.78
CA ARG A 207 31.87 49.78 6.64
C ARG A 207 31.06 49.69 7.95
N SER A 208 30.81 48.54 8.59
CA SER A 208 31.80 47.74 9.31
C SER A 208 31.19 46.42 9.81
N GLU A 209 31.81 45.31 9.41
CA GLU A 209 32.16 44.09 10.17
C GLU A 209 31.24 43.56 11.29
N ARG A 210 30.63 42.38 11.06
CA ARG A 210 30.95 41.17 11.83
C ARG A 210 30.56 39.88 11.08
N SER A 211 31.58 39.09 10.77
CA SER A 211 31.57 37.66 10.41
C SER A 211 30.53 36.86 11.21
N THR A 212 29.69 36.03 10.59
CA THR A 212 29.97 34.60 10.26
C THR A 212 28.65 33.93 9.78
N PHE A 213 28.77 33.06 8.77
CA PHE A 213 27.78 32.11 8.22
C PHE A 213 26.89 32.56 7.04
N CYS A 214 26.89 31.70 6.04
CA CYS A 214 26.38 31.79 4.68
C CYS A 214 24.85 31.63 4.63
N ASN A 215 24.14 32.71 4.31
CA ASN A 215 22.70 32.68 3.99
C ASN A 215 22.52 32.81 2.48
N THR A 216 22.65 31.69 1.76
CA THR A 216 22.27 31.62 0.33
C THR A 216 21.01 30.78 0.08
N ASP A 217 20.52 30.04 1.09
CA ASP A 217 19.36 29.15 0.94
C ASP A 217 18.03 29.77 1.40
N THR A 218 18.08 30.81 2.25
CA THR A 218 16.86 31.43 2.82
C THR A 218 16.02 32.15 1.78
N VAL A 219 16.62 32.63 0.68
CA VAL A 219 15.89 33.38 -0.36
C VAL A 219 14.98 32.45 -1.17
N SER A 220 15.38 31.20 -1.38
CA SER A 220 14.60 30.21 -2.13
C SER A 220 13.46 29.62 -1.30
N THR A 221 13.68 29.36 -0.01
CA THR A 221 12.65 28.81 0.90
C THR A 221 11.56 29.84 1.21
N GLU A 222 11.94 31.08 1.48
CA GLU A 222 11.00 32.19 1.70
C GLU A 222 10.15 32.45 0.45
N ALA A 223 10.78 32.46 -0.73
CA ALA A 223 10.08 32.64 -2.01
C ALA A 223 9.09 31.49 -2.30
N LEU A 224 9.46 30.26 -1.92
CA LEU A 224 8.59 29.08 -2.05
C LEU A 224 7.37 29.20 -1.12
N ILE A 225 7.58 29.53 0.16
CA ILE A 225 6.49 29.73 1.13
C ILE A 225 5.57 30.88 0.69
N GLU A 226 6.13 31.98 0.19
CA GLU A 226 5.36 33.12 -0.30
C GLU A 226 4.51 32.75 -1.52
N SER A 227 5.02 31.92 -2.43
CA SER A 227 4.22 31.43 -3.58
C SER A 227 2.99 30.64 -3.13
N VAL A 228 3.14 29.82 -2.08
CA VAL A 228 2.03 29.07 -1.46
C VAL A 228 1.01 29.99 -0.82
N LYS A 229 1.46 30.98 -0.03
CA LYS A 229 0.59 31.96 0.63
C LYS A 229 -0.25 32.74 -0.38
N ARG A 230 0.34 33.06 -1.54
CA ARG A 230 -0.34 33.73 -2.66
C ARG A 230 -1.21 32.82 -3.52
N ARG A 231 -1.24 31.51 -3.22
CA ARG A 231 -1.94 30.49 -4.02
C ARG A 231 -1.41 30.40 -5.46
N ASP A 232 -0.15 30.77 -5.69
CA ASP A 232 0.47 30.75 -7.01
C ASP A 232 1.05 29.36 -7.30
N TYR A 233 0.18 28.49 -7.80
CA TYR A 233 0.50 27.11 -8.16
C TYR A 233 1.64 27.02 -9.19
N GLN A 234 1.63 27.92 -10.17
CA GLN A 234 2.58 27.87 -11.28
C GLN A 234 3.98 28.19 -10.78
N ARG A 235 4.10 29.24 -9.97
CA ARG A 235 5.38 29.62 -9.37
C ARG A 235 5.91 28.55 -8.41
N LEU A 236 5.04 27.88 -7.65
CA LEU A 236 5.44 26.75 -6.82
C LEU A 236 6.02 25.60 -7.66
N ARG A 237 5.36 25.22 -8.76
CA ARG A 237 5.86 24.18 -9.67
C ARG A 237 7.21 24.55 -10.26
N GLU A 238 7.37 25.80 -10.72
CA GLU A 238 8.63 26.29 -11.28
C GLU A 238 9.77 26.19 -10.24
N LEU A 239 9.54 26.65 -9.02
CA LEU A 239 10.53 26.58 -7.94
C LEU A 239 10.89 25.14 -7.60
N HIS A 240 9.90 24.23 -7.57
CA HIS A 240 10.17 22.82 -7.34
C HIS A 240 11.02 22.17 -8.45
N VAL A 241 10.72 22.48 -9.72
CA VAL A 241 11.53 22.02 -10.87
C VAL A 241 12.96 22.57 -10.83
N LEU A 242 13.15 23.77 -10.27
CA LEU A 242 14.47 24.35 -10.02
C LEU A 242 15.23 23.71 -8.85
N GLY A 243 14.64 22.69 -8.19
CA GLY A 243 15.25 21.95 -7.09
C GLY A 243 14.92 22.50 -5.71
N ALA A 244 13.87 23.32 -5.57
CA ALA A 244 13.42 23.77 -4.25
C ALA A 244 12.84 22.58 -3.45
N ASP A 245 13.29 22.45 -2.21
CA ASP A 245 12.82 21.43 -1.29
C ASP A 245 11.39 21.75 -0.79
N LEU A 246 10.50 20.76 -0.85
CA LEU A 246 9.12 20.88 -0.36
C LEU A 246 9.00 20.58 1.13
N ALA A 247 10.02 19.98 1.74
CA ALA A 247 10.07 19.67 3.18
C ALA A 247 10.52 20.86 4.04
N THR A 248 10.65 22.06 3.44
CA THR A 248 11.10 23.28 4.13
C THR A 248 10.19 23.67 5.29
N ARG A 249 10.80 24.28 6.31
CA ARG A 249 10.11 24.80 7.50
C ARG A 249 10.41 26.28 7.72
N ASP A 250 9.40 27.00 8.19
CA ASP A 250 9.45 28.35 8.75
C ASP A 250 10.20 28.35 10.11
N ALA A 251 10.64 29.52 10.58
CA ALA A 251 11.10 29.79 11.93
C ALA A 251 10.08 29.41 13.03
N LEU A 252 8.79 29.31 12.71
CA LEU A 252 7.74 28.79 13.61
C LEU A 252 7.57 27.25 13.53
N GLY A 253 8.50 26.54 12.88
CA GLY A 253 8.45 25.10 12.67
C GLY A 253 7.37 24.62 11.68
N ARG A 254 6.63 25.55 11.05
CA ARG A 254 5.57 25.24 10.08
C ARG A 254 6.16 24.73 8.78
N THR A 255 5.70 23.58 8.31
CA THR A 255 6.09 23.05 6.99
C THR A 255 5.40 23.81 5.86
N LEU A 256 5.92 23.68 4.63
CA LEU A 256 5.27 24.21 3.44
C LEU A 256 3.80 23.78 3.32
N LEU A 257 3.48 22.56 3.74
CA LEU A 257 2.12 22.03 3.75
C LEU A 257 1.20 22.75 4.75
N HIS A 258 1.70 23.18 5.92
CA HIS A 258 0.90 24.01 6.85
C HIS A 258 0.48 25.32 6.18
N HIS A 259 1.38 25.97 5.44
CA HIS A 259 1.06 27.18 4.69
C HIS A 259 0.05 26.93 3.56
N ALA A 260 0.11 25.77 2.90
CA ALA A 260 -0.83 25.42 1.84
C ALA A 260 -2.24 25.19 2.38
N VAL A 261 -2.36 24.59 3.56
CA VAL A 261 -3.63 24.40 4.29
C VAL A 261 -4.18 25.74 4.78
N ASP A 262 -3.36 26.60 5.37
CA ASP A 262 -3.76 27.97 5.76
C ASP A 262 -4.23 28.77 4.54
N ALA A 263 -3.50 28.65 3.43
CA ALA A 263 -3.89 29.25 2.18
C ALA A 263 -5.18 28.61 1.63
N GLY A 264 -5.54 27.37 1.97
CA GLY A 264 -6.77 26.69 1.52
C GLY A 264 -6.77 26.31 0.05
N SER A 265 -5.59 26.20 -0.57
CA SER A 265 -5.44 25.82 -1.98
C SER A 265 -5.30 24.31 -2.14
N LYS A 266 -6.39 23.67 -2.57
CA LYS A 266 -6.49 22.21 -2.72
C LYS A 266 -5.47 21.66 -3.72
N GLU A 267 -5.22 22.40 -4.79
CA GLU A 267 -4.30 22.04 -5.87
C GLU A 267 -2.85 22.04 -5.39
N ILE A 268 -2.50 23.02 -4.54
CA ILE A 268 -1.16 23.13 -3.94
C ILE A 268 -0.97 22.02 -2.90
N VAL A 269 -1.95 21.81 -2.04
CA VAL A 269 -1.94 20.72 -1.05
C VAL A 269 -1.71 19.38 -1.74
N ARG A 270 -2.50 19.07 -2.78
CA ARG A 270 -2.36 17.82 -3.53
C ARG A 270 -0.99 17.69 -4.18
N TYR A 271 -0.50 18.75 -4.81
CA TYR A 271 0.82 18.73 -5.43
C TYR A 271 1.95 18.47 -4.41
N ILE A 272 1.87 19.10 -3.23
CA ILE A 272 2.87 18.86 -2.18
C ILE A 272 2.78 17.42 -1.68
N ILE A 273 1.58 16.88 -1.43
CA ILE A 273 1.40 15.48 -1.00
C ILE A 273 1.98 14.49 -2.01
N ASP A 274 1.77 14.74 -3.31
CA ASP A 274 2.21 13.84 -4.39
C ASP A 274 3.73 13.87 -4.61
N ASN A 275 4.42 14.96 -4.24
CA ASN A 275 5.85 15.17 -4.56
C ASN A 275 6.77 15.28 -3.33
N ALA A 276 6.23 15.45 -2.13
CA ALA A 276 7.00 15.59 -0.90
C ALA A 276 7.06 14.28 -0.10
N PRO A 277 8.08 14.07 0.75
CA PRO A 277 8.16 12.88 1.58
C PRO A 277 7.01 12.82 2.60
N SER A 278 6.45 11.63 2.84
CA SER A 278 5.30 11.42 3.75
C SER A 278 5.56 11.89 5.19
N ASP A 279 6.82 12.00 5.60
CA ASP A 279 7.24 12.48 6.92
C ASP A 279 6.70 13.88 7.26
N ILE A 280 6.38 14.72 6.26
CA ILE A 280 5.88 16.08 6.48
C ILE A 280 4.45 16.14 7.04
N LEU A 281 3.68 15.05 6.92
CA LEU A 281 2.26 14.99 7.30
C LEU A 281 2.07 15.00 8.83
N ASP A 282 2.99 14.38 9.55
CA ASP A 282 2.92 14.20 11.01
C ASP A 282 3.76 15.21 11.79
N VAL A 283 4.31 16.20 11.09
CA VAL A 283 5.04 17.32 11.68
C VAL A 283 4.06 18.26 12.38
N THR A 284 4.41 18.66 13.59
CA THR A 284 3.68 19.63 14.39
C THR A 284 4.35 21.00 14.30
N GLU A 285 3.57 22.06 14.20
CA GLU A 285 4.09 23.43 14.33
C GLU A 285 4.47 23.76 15.78
N GLU A 286 5.36 24.74 16.00
CA GLU A 286 5.87 25.03 17.34
C GLU A 286 4.90 25.85 18.21
N GLU A 287 4.04 26.66 17.61
CA GLU A 287 3.17 27.60 18.34
C GLU A 287 2.03 26.87 19.09
N SER A 288 1.41 25.90 18.43
CA SER A 288 0.22 25.20 18.93
C SER A 288 0.41 23.69 19.04
N GLY A 289 1.49 23.14 18.50
CA GLY A 289 1.68 21.69 18.32
C GLY A 289 0.74 21.06 17.32
N GLU A 290 0.04 21.84 16.50
CA GLU A 290 -0.90 21.31 15.53
C GLU A 290 -0.18 20.63 14.37
N THR A 291 -0.71 19.49 13.94
CA THR A 291 -0.37 18.91 12.64
C THR A 291 -1.17 19.61 11.52
N VAL A 292 -0.77 19.40 10.27
CA VAL A 292 -1.53 19.89 9.10
C VAL A 292 -3.00 19.46 9.11
N LEU A 293 -3.30 18.28 9.67
CA LEU A 293 -4.67 17.79 9.77
C LEU A 293 -5.49 18.51 10.85
N HIS A 294 -4.88 18.88 11.98
CA HIS A 294 -5.54 19.72 12.99
C HIS A 294 -5.93 21.08 12.40
N LYS A 295 -5.01 21.68 11.64
CA LYS A 295 -5.25 22.98 11.00
C LYS A 295 -6.33 22.92 9.92
N ALA A 296 -6.32 21.86 9.09
CA ALA A 296 -7.37 21.65 8.10
C ALA A 296 -8.74 21.45 8.75
N ALA A 297 -8.78 20.73 9.88
CA ALA A 297 -10.00 20.48 10.65
C ALA A 297 -10.54 21.74 11.33
N SER A 298 -9.67 22.58 11.91
CA SER A 298 -10.08 23.84 12.54
C SER A 298 -10.61 24.87 11.53
N LEU A 299 -10.11 24.82 10.29
CA LEU A 299 -10.57 25.65 9.17
C LEU A 299 -11.78 25.04 8.41
N CYS A 300 -12.32 23.90 8.86
CA CYS A 300 -13.42 23.17 8.21
C CYS A 300 -13.16 22.83 6.73
N GLN A 301 -11.90 22.58 6.36
CA GLN A 301 -11.50 22.32 4.97
C GLN A 301 -11.63 20.84 4.61
N ARG A 302 -12.87 20.33 4.51
CA ARG A 302 -13.17 18.90 4.32
C ARG A 302 -12.39 18.23 3.19
N THR A 303 -12.33 18.85 2.01
CA THR A 303 -11.59 18.27 0.86
C THR A 303 -10.10 18.10 1.16
N ILE A 304 -9.50 19.05 1.87
CA ILE A 304 -8.08 18.99 2.26
C ILE A 304 -7.88 17.94 3.34
N CYS A 305 -8.80 17.82 4.29
CA CYS A 305 -8.80 16.73 5.26
C CYS A 305 -8.84 15.35 4.57
N HIS A 306 -9.67 15.16 3.55
CA HIS A 306 -9.71 13.91 2.80
C HIS A 306 -8.34 13.58 2.17
N TYR A 307 -7.72 14.55 1.47
CA TYR A 307 -6.38 14.33 0.88
C TYR A 307 -5.32 13.98 1.91
N LEU A 308 -5.30 14.66 3.06
CA LEU A 308 -4.35 14.38 4.13
C LEU A 308 -4.54 12.98 4.73
N VAL A 309 -5.79 12.57 4.94
CA VAL A 309 -6.12 11.26 5.49
C VAL A 309 -5.80 10.13 4.50
N GLU A 310 -6.05 10.34 3.21
CA GLU A 310 -5.67 9.41 2.14
C GLU A 310 -4.15 9.29 2.01
N ALA A 311 -3.43 10.39 2.22
CA ALA A 311 -1.97 10.41 2.24
C ALA A 311 -1.35 9.71 3.47
N GLY A 312 -2.16 9.29 4.44
CA GLY A 312 -1.72 8.57 5.62
C GLY A 312 -1.37 9.45 6.83
N ALA A 313 -1.88 10.69 6.90
CA ALA A 313 -1.71 11.54 8.07
C ALA A 313 -2.24 10.87 9.35
N SER A 314 -1.51 11.00 10.45
CA SER A 314 -1.88 10.41 11.72
C SER A 314 -3.14 11.05 12.30
N LEU A 315 -4.14 10.22 12.56
CA LEU A 315 -5.42 10.62 13.14
C LEU A 315 -5.37 10.69 14.68
N MET A 316 -4.33 10.14 15.29
CA MET A 316 -4.23 9.98 16.75
C MET A 316 -3.25 10.95 17.41
N LYS A 317 -2.44 11.67 16.63
CA LYS A 317 -1.57 12.70 17.18
C LYS A 317 -2.39 13.78 17.85
N THR A 318 -1.91 14.25 18.99
CA THR A 318 -2.52 15.35 19.75
C THR A 318 -1.70 16.62 19.62
N ASP A 319 -2.35 17.77 19.62
CA ASP A 319 -1.73 19.08 19.72
C ASP A 319 -1.25 19.38 21.17
N LEU A 320 -0.76 20.60 21.43
CA LEU A 320 -0.34 21.02 22.79
C LEU A 320 -1.49 21.13 23.79
N GLN A 321 -2.75 21.20 23.32
CA GLN A 321 -3.94 21.19 24.17
C GLN A 321 -4.40 19.75 24.48
N GLY A 322 -3.76 18.74 23.89
CA GLY A 322 -4.17 17.35 24.00
C GLY A 322 -5.36 17.02 23.09
N ASP A 323 -5.74 17.92 22.18
CA ASP A 323 -6.81 17.68 21.24
C ASP A 323 -6.29 16.88 20.05
N THR A 324 -7.10 15.93 19.58
CA THR A 324 -6.93 15.21 18.31
C THR A 324 -7.56 16.01 17.15
N PRO A 325 -7.25 15.69 15.88
CA PRO A 325 -7.86 16.37 14.74
C PRO A 325 -9.39 16.26 14.73
N LYS A 326 -9.93 15.13 15.22
CA LYS A 326 -11.38 14.94 15.42
C LYS A 326 -11.94 15.98 16.39
N GLN A 327 -11.33 16.13 17.57
CA GLN A 327 -11.77 17.10 18.57
C GLN A 327 -11.66 18.54 18.06
N ARG A 328 -10.66 18.85 17.23
CA ARG A 328 -10.58 20.15 16.53
C ARG A 328 -11.77 20.36 15.58
N ALA A 329 -12.16 19.35 14.80
CA ALA A 329 -13.34 19.43 13.94
C ALA A 329 -14.65 19.65 14.74
N GLU A 330 -14.79 18.97 15.89
CA GLU A 330 -15.93 19.17 16.81
C GLU A 330 -15.97 20.59 17.37
N LYS A 331 -14.82 21.13 17.80
CA LYS A 331 -14.71 22.52 18.28
C LYS A 331 -15.04 23.54 17.16
N ALA A 332 -14.70 23.21 15.92
CA ALA A 332 -15.05 24.00 14.74
C ALA A 332 -16.53 23.81 14.30
N LYS A 333 -17.31 22.98 15.01
CA LYS A 333 -18.71 22.63 14.74
C LYS A 333 -18.92 21.89 13.41
N ASP A 334 -17.90 21.21 12.90
CA ASP A 334 -18.01 20.37 11.70
C ASP A 334 -18.22 18.90 12.09
N GLN A 335 -19.47 18.56 12.44
CA GLN A 335 -19.82 17.23 12.92
C GLN A 335 -19.60 16.14 11.86
N GLU A 336 -19.86 16.44 10.59
CA GLU A 336 -19.65 15.49 9.48
C GLU A 336 -18.18 15.11 9.36
N LEU A 337 -17.28 16.08 9.45
CA LEU A 337 -15.84 15.84 9.41
C LEU A 337 -15.37 15.06 10.65
N ALA A 338 -15.90 15.39 11.84
CA ALA A 338 -15.58 14.65 13.06
C ALA A 338 -15.99 13.17 12.94
N THR A 339 -17.19 12.88 12.44
CA THR A 339 -17.65 11.51 12.20
C THR A 339 -16.82 10.79 11.14
N TYR A 340 -16.41 11.48 10.07
CA TYR A 340 -15.51 10.91 9.08
C TYR A 340 -14.15 10.50 9.68
N LEU A 341 -13.55 11.38 10.48
CA LEU A 341 -12.27 11.12 11.14
C LEU A 341 -12.38 9.98 12.16
N GLU A 342 -13.47 9.91 12.92
CA GLU A 342 -13.76 8.82 13.86
C GLU A 342 -13.89 7.48 13.17
N ASN A 343 -14.67 7.41 12.09
CA ASN A 343 -14.82 6.19 11.31
C ASN A 343 -13.45 5.73 10.79
N ARG A 344 -12.62 6.66 10.29
CA ARG A 344 -11.30 6.32 9.79
C ARG A 344 -10.33 5.87 10.88
N GLN A 345 -10.40 6.48 12.08
CA GLN A 345 -9.65 6.02 13.25
C GLN A 345 -10.01 4.58 13.62
N HIS A 346 -11.30 4.25 13.63
CA HIS A 346 -11.77 2.90 13.97
C HIS A 346 -11.24 1.83 13.01
N TYR A 347 -11.25 2.10 11.70
CA TYR A 347 -10.65 1.20 10.71
C TYR A 347 -9.15 0.97 10.91
N GLN A 348 -8.40 1.99 11.34
CA GLN A 348 -6.96 1.84 11.61
C GLN A 348 -6.66 0.98 12.86
N MET A 349 -7.59 0.90 13.82
CA MET A 349 -7.44 0.06 15.02
C MET A 349 -7.70 -1.42 14.71
N ILE A 350 -8.76 -1.73 13.96
CA ILE A 350 -9.12 -3.12 13.61
C ILE A 350 -7.98 -3.78 12.83
N GLN A 351 -7.36 -3.07 11.88
CA GLN A 351 -6.21 -3.59 11.12
C GLN A 351 -4.96 -3.89 11.98
N ARG A 352 -4.82 -3.28 13.17
CA ARG A 352 -3.70 -3.55 14.08
C ARG A 352 -3.97 -4.74 14.99
N GLU A 353 -5.21 -4.93 15.45
CA GLU A 353 -5.60 -6.08 16.27
C GLU A 353 -5.47 -7.41 15.50
N ASP A 354 -5.73 -7.40 14.19
CA ASP A 354 -5.50 -8.57 13.32
C ASP A 354 -4.02 -8.93 13.15
N GLN A 355 -3.10 -7.98 13.39
CA GLN A 355 -1.65 -8.21 13.33
C GLN A 355 -1.06 -8.70 14.66
N GLU A 356 -1.67 -8.33 15.81
CA GLU A 356 -1.22 -8.79 17.14
C GLU A 356 -1.70 -10.20 17.51
N THR A 357 -2.77 -10.69 16.88
CA THR A 357 -3.33 -12.03 17.15
C THR A 357 -2.61 -13.17 16.40
N ALA A 358 -1.52 -12.85 15.69
CA ALA A 358 -0.77 -13.78 14.83
C ALA A 358 0.56 -14.29 15.43
N VAL A 359 0.78 -14.16 16.75
CA VAL A 359 2.01 -14.62 17.43
C VAL A 359 1.84 -15.97 18.13
#